data_AF-A0AAC8TAA6-F1
#
_entry.id   AF-A0AAC8TAA6-F1
#
_cell.length_a   1.000
_cell.length_b   1.000
_cell.length_c   1.000
_cell.angle_alpha   90.00
_cell.angle_beta   90.00
_cell.angle_gamma   90.00
#
_symmetry.space_group_name_H-M   'P 1'
#
loop_
_entity.id
_entity.type
_entity.pdbx_description
1 polymer ?
#
loop_
_entity_poly.entity_id
_entity_poly.type
_entity_poly.pdbx_seq_one_letter_code
_entity_poly.pdbx_strand_id
1 'polypeptide(L)'
;MLSELPPGHMAELRISAGVPIVVRFESELDPAGTQLQEQGSSPFESLDVSGRLLLLHPSSSAWLWPRMHLQVRRMDGTSLTLVLVPGPPALADVQVDVFLHPFSPGALRAALEKVSAEHETLKLRYARSEMELARYREDEFNPDVALAVLLLDDEASSHLLKGKPLKVENSDVHALVWFIRLAGRSAYVFLVTNRHRTQDWTLLRGEILHGETREPLPVIARARPSILPPGATGRAVLVTRTPPSSRGDFYSIALRGPDGPEWQLCYSGVQL
;
A
#
# COMPACT_ATOMS: atom_id res chain seq x y z
N MET A 1 -10.93 -20.97 -9.25
CA MET A 1 -12.02 -21.89 -9.65
C MET A 1 -12.04 -21.96 -11.16
N LEU A 2 -11.70 -23.12 -11.72
CA LEU A 2 -11.85 -23.40 -13.16
C LEU A 2 -13.35 -23.62 -13.39
N SER A 3 -13.99 -22.67 -14.07
CA SER A 3 -15.41 -22.80 -14.43
C SER A 3 -15.52 -23.92 -15.46
N GLU A 4 -16.14 -25.04 -15.06
CA GLU A 4 -16.63 -26.05 -15.98
C GLU A 4 -17.60 -25.34 -16.93
N LEU A 5 -17.26 -25.29 -18.21
CA LEU A 5 -18.21 -24.87 -19.21
C LEU A 5 -18.58 -26.11 -20.06
N PRO A 6 -19.87 -26.35 -20.34
CA PRO A 6 -20.38 -27.39 -21.25
C PRO A 6 -20.44 -26.87 -22.69
N PRO A 7 -20.51 -27.76 -23.72
CA PRO A 7 -20.39 -27.38 -25.13
C PRO A 7 -21.40 -26.29 -25.54
N GLY A 8 -20.88 -25.14 -25.95
CA GLY A 8 -21.61 -23.86 -26.05
C GLY A 8 -20.96 -22.71 -25.28
N HIS A 9 -19.71 -22.87 -24.84
CA HIS A 9 -18.94 -21.99 -23.95
C HIS A 9 -19.04 -20.50 -24.25
N MET A 10 -19.75 -19.80 -23.38
CA MET A 10 -19.65 -18.35 -23.22
C MET A 10 -18.50 -18.04 -22.26
N ALA A 11 -17.39 -17.51 -22.76
CA ALA A 11 -16.28 -17.07 -21.89
C ALA A 11 -16.57 -15.64 -21.41
N GLU A 12 -16.63 -15.44 -20.10
CA GLU A 12 -16.83 -14.10 -19.50
C GLU A 12 -15.50 -13.33 -19.44
N LEU A 13 -15.53 -12.07 -19.89
CA LEU A 13 -14.43 -11.12 -19.88
C LEU A 13 -14.87 -9.88 -19.11
N ARG A 14 -14.11 -9.48 -18.09
CA ARG A 14 -14.36 -8.25 -17.34
C ARG A 14 -13.71 -7.08 -18.03
N ILE A 15 -14.51 -6.10 -18.42
CA ILE A 15 -14.02 -4.93 -19.16
C ILE A 15 -14.15 -3.66 -18.31
N SER A 16 -13.24 -2.71 -18.52
CA SER A 16 -13.35 -1.38 -17.91
C SER A 16 -12.88 -0.29 -18.85
N ALA A 17 -13.43 0.91 -18.68
CA ALA A 17 -13.12 2.07 -19.50
C ALA A 17 -11.61 2.38 -19.49
N GLY A 18 -11.02 2.54 -20.67
CA GLY A 18 -9.60 2.89 -20.82
C GLY A 18 -8.61 1.78 -20.47
N VAL A 19 -9.07 0.57 -20.17
CA VAL A 19 -8.20 -0.60 -19.94
C VAL A 19 -8.21 -1.47 -21.21
N PRO A 20 -7.10 -1.50 -21.98
CA PRO A 20 -7.02 -2.35 -23.16
C PRO A 20 -6.94 -3.82 -22.76
N ILE A 21 -7.62 -4.68 -23.52
CA ILE A 21 -7.72 -6.11 -23.25
C ILE A 21 -7.18 -6.88 -24.46
N VAL A 22 -6.26 -7.79 -24.20
CA VAL A 22 -5.70 -8.69 -25.22
C VAL A 22 -6.27 -10.08 -25.03
N VAL A 23 -7.04 -10.56 -26.00
CA VAL A 23 -7.59 -11.91 -26.01
C VAL A 23 -6.82 -12.74 -27.03
N ARG A 24 -6.21 -13.83 -26.58
CA ARG A 24 -5.41 -14.73 -27.42
C ARG A 24 -6.12 -16.06 -27.62
N PHE A 25 -6.20 -16.49 -28.88
CA PHE A 25 -6.84 -17.73 -29.30
C PHE A 25 -5.80 -18.75 -29.77
N GLU A 26 -6.14 -20.03 -29.72
CA GLU A 26 -5.28 -21.10 -30.25
C GLU A 26 -5.14 -21.04 -31.78
N SER A 27 -6.12 -20.48 -32.49
CA SER A 27 -6.13 -20.43 -33.97
C SER A 27 -6.54 -19.07 -34.50
N GLU A 28 -6.31 -18.90 -35.80
CA GLU A 28 -6.52 -17.63 -36.48
C GLU A 28 -8.00 -17.26 -36.51
N LEU A 29 -8.25 -15.99 -36.23
CA LEU A 29 -9.53 -15.34 -36.22
C LEU A 29 -9.86 -14.85 -37.63
N ASP A 30 -11.14 -14.92 -37.98
CA ASP A 30 -11.70 -14.29 -39.17
C ASP A 30 -12.14 -12.85 -38.79
N PRO A 31 -11.46 -11.81 -39.29
CA PRO A 31 -11.82 -10.42 -38.99
C PRO A 31 -13.21 -10.06 -39.49
N ALA A 32 -13.67 -10.63 -40.60
CA ALA A 32 -14.97 -10.30 -41.19
C ALA A 32 -16.14 -10.94 -40.42
N GLY A 33 -15.89 -12.08 -39.79
CA GLY A 33 -16.87 -12.82 -39.00
C GLY A 33 -16.92 -12.45 -37.51
N THR A 34 -16.01 -11.61 -37.03
CA THR A 34 -15.96 -11.19 -35.62
C THR A 34 -16.77 -9.90 -35.44
N GLN A 35 -17.90 -9.97 -34.74
CA GLN A 35 -18.86 -8.87 -34.61
C GLN A 35 -19.48 -8.81 -33.22
N LEU A 36 -19.69 -7.59 -32.74
CA LEU A 36 -20.46 -7.33 -31.53
C LEU A 36 -21.95 -7.53 -31.84
N GLN A 37 -22.66 -8.31 -31.05
CA GLN A 37 -24.07 -8.65 -31.31
C GLN A 37 -25.08 -7.57 -30.87
N GLU A 38 -24.61 -6.43 -30.34
CA GLU A 38 -25.47 -5.36 -29.84
C GLU A 38 -25.92 -4.40 -30.96
N GLN A 39 -27.23 -4.08 -30.97
CA GLN A 39 -27.84 -3.14 -31.92
C GLN A 39 -27.59 -1.70 -31.46
N GLY A 40 -26.50 -1.06 -31.89
CA GLY A 40 -26.26 0.35 -31.55
C GLY A 40 -24.83 0.87 -31.78
N SER A 41 -24.50 1.98 -31.12
CA SER A 41 -23.15 2.56 -31.10
C SER A 41 -22.17 1.59 -30.43
N SER A 42 -20.96 1.47 -30.97
CA SER A 42 -19.92 0.60 -30.38
C SER A 42 -19.50 1.14 -29.00
N PRO A 43 -19.44 0.29 -27.95
CA PRO A 43 -18.87 0.65 -26.65
C PRO A 43 -17.33 0.69 -26.68
N PHE A 44 -16.72 0.32 -27.80
CA PHE A 44 -15.28 0.26 -28.02
C PHE A 44 -14.81 1.41 -28.91
N GLU A 45 -13.67 2.01 -28.54
CA GLU A 45 -12.91 2.93 -29.38
C GLU A 45 -12.25 2.20 -30.56
N SER A 46 -11.69 1.01 -30.31
CA SER A 46 -11.26 0.10 -31.36
C SER A 46 -11.52 -1.36 -30.98
N LEU A 47 -11.78 -2.16 -32.00
CA LEU A 47 -11.87 -3.61 -31.94
C LEU A 47 -11.02 -4.15 -33.09
N ASP A 48 -9.85 -4.67 -32.76
CA ASP A 48 -8.85 -5.07 -33.76
C ASP A 48 -8.64 -6.58 -33.70
N VAL A 49 -8.72 -7.22 -34.86
CA VAL A 49 -8.49 -8.66 -35.01
C VAL A 49 -7.23 -8.85 -35.85
N SER A 50 -6.22 -9.52 -35.28
CA SER A 50 -4.95 -9.76 -35.95
C SER A 50 -4.43 -11.16 -35.68
N GLY A 51 -4.45 -12.02 -36.71
CA GLY A 51 -4.02 -13.40 -36.62
C GLY A 51 -4.81 -14.14 -35.54
N ARG A 52 -4.16 -14.44 -34.40
CA ARG A 52 -4.76 -15.15 -33.25
C ARG A 52 -5.16 -14.23 -32.09
N LEU A 53 -5.04 -12.93 -32.28
CA LEU A 53 -5.26 -11.92 -31.25
C LEU A 53 -6.50 -11.10 -31.57
N LEU A 54 -7.28 -10.83 -30.53
CA LEU A 54 -8.35 -9.87 -30.51
C LEU A 54 -8.00 -8.82 -29.47
N LEU A 55 -7.90 -7.57 -29.91
CA LEU A 55 -7.65 -6.41 -29.07
C LEU A 55 -8.95 -5.64 -28.89
N LEU A 56 -9.32 -5.41 -27.63
CA LEU A 56 -10.49 -4.62 -27.26
C LEU A 56 -10.02 -3.35 -26.56
N HIS A 57 -10.42 -2.20 -27.08
CA HIS A 57 -10.21 -0.89 -26.45
C HIS A 57 -11.56 -0.30 -26.01
N PRO A 58 -12.00 -0.57 -24.76
CA PRO A 58 -13.27 -0.05 -24.26
C PRO A 58 -13.24 1.47 -24.14
N SER A 59 -14.26 2.13 -24.67
CA SER A 59 -14.40 3.58 -24.57
C SER A 59 -14.60 4.05 -23.13
N SER A 60 -14.41 5.35 -22.89
CA SER A 60 -14.74 5.99 -21.61
C SER A 60 -16.19 5.76 -21.14
N SER A 61 -17.10 5.44 -22.06
CA SER A 61 -18.51 5.15 -21.79
C SER A 61 -18.83 3.66 -21.60
N ALA A 62 -17.86 2.75 -21.78
CA ALA A 62 -18.09 1.31 -21.80
C ALA A 62 -18.69 0.74 -20.50
N TRP A 63 -18.46 1.40 -19.36
CA TRP A 63 -19.02 1.02 -18.06
C TRP A 63 -20.53 1.28 -17.93
N LEU A 64 -21.11 2.11 -18.79
CA LEU A 64 -22.55 2.41 -18.84
C LEU A 64 -23.36 1.34 -19.59
N TRP A 65 -22.68 0.45 -20.31
CA TRP A 65 -23.32 -0.57 -21.11
C TRP A 65 -23.70 -1.78 -20.25
N PRO A 66 -24.80 -2.48 -20.57
CA PRO A 66 -25.14 -3.74 -19.94
C PRO A 66 -24.10 -4.83 -20.29
N ARG A 67 -24.33 -6.07 -19.82
CA ARG A 67 -23.56 -7.23 -20.31
C ARG A 67 -23.73 -7.34 -21.83
N MET A 68 -22.63 -7.48 -22.56
CA MET A 68 -22.62 -7.53 -24.03
C MET A 68 -22.11 -8.87 -24.53
N HIS A 69 -22.52 -9.22 -25.75
CA HIS A 69 -22.07 -10.44 -26.41
C HIS A 69 -21.21 -10.11 -27.63
N LEU A 70 -19.98 -10.61 -27.64
CA LEU A 70 -19.07 -10.50 -28.77
C LEU A 70 -18.94 -11.86 -29.44
N GLN A 71 -19.42 -11.97 -30.67
CA GLN A 71 -19.24 -13.17 -31.47
C GLN A 71 -17.90 -13.11 -32.17
N VAL A 72 -17.05 -14.10 -31.90
CA VAL A 72 -15.73 -14.25 -32.51
C VAL A 72 -15.78 -15.44 -33.44
N ARG A 73 -15.44 -15.21 -34.72
CA ARG A 73 -15.37 -16.27 -35.73
C ARG A 73 -13.91 -16.61 -36.01
N ARG A 74 -13.64 -17.89 -36.18
CA ARG A 74 -12.32 -18.42 -36.54
C ARG A 74 -12.27 -18.78 -38.01
N MET A 75 -11.07 -18.82 -38.58
CA MET A 75 -10.84 -19.19 -39.97
C MET A 75 -11.29 -20.62 -40.31
N ASP A 76 -11.38 -21.51 -39.31
CA ASP A 76 -11.93 -22.87 -39.46
C ASP A 76 -13.46 -22.92 -39.49
N GLY A 77 -14.13 -21.77 -39.46
CA GLY A 77 -15.58 -21.63 -39.50
C GLY A 77 -16.27 -21.78 -38.14
N THR A 78 -15.55 -22.12 -37.08
CA THR A 78 -16.11 -22.18 -35.73
C THR A 78 -16.38 -20.77 -35.18
N SER A 79 -17.44 -20.64 -34.39
CA SER A 79 -17.80 -19.38 -33.72
C SER A 79 -17.83 -19.58 -32.21
N LEU A 80 -17.34 -18.60 -31.47
CA LEU A 80 -17.38 -18.53 -30.02
C LEU A 80 -18.08 -17.23 -29.61
N THR A 81 -18.86 -17.26 -28.54
CA THR A 81 -19.43 -16.04 -27.96
C THR A 81 -18.66 -15.69 -26.69
N LEU A 82 -18.15 -14.47 -26.62
CA LEU A 82 -17.56 -13.89 -25.42
C LEU A 82 -18.61 -13.00 -24.74
N VAL A 83 -18.71 -13.08 -23.41
CA VAL A 83 -19.59 -12.23 -22.61
C VAL A 83 -18.75 -11.14 -21.98
N LEU A 84 -19.02 -9.91 -22.32
CA LEU A 84 -18.30 -8.76 -21.83
C LEU A 84 -19.07 -8.19 -20.63
N VAL A 85 -18.46 -8.19 -19.46
CA VAL A 85 -19.05 -7.74 -18.20
C VAL A 85 -18.34 -6.45 -17.76
N PRO A 86 -19.00 -5.28 -17.80
CA PRO A 86 -18.39 -4.05 -17.33
C PRO A 86 -18.15 -4.08 -15.81
N GLY A 87 -17.02 -3.52 -15.38
CA GLY A 87 -16.62 -3.47 -13.97
C GLY A 87 -15.59 -2.38 -13.67
N PRO A 88 -15.21 -2.23 -12.38
CA PRO A 88 -14.18 -1.26 -11.98
C PRO A 88 -12.81 -1.66 -12.55
N PRO A 89 -11.91 -0.69 -12.83
CA PRO A 89 -10.61 -0.95 -13.46
C PRO A 89 -9.75 -1.99 -12.72
N ALA A 90 -9.86 -2.05 -11.38
CA ALA A 90 -9.12 -3.00 -10.56
C ALA A 90 -9.52 -4.47 -10.76
N LEU A 91 -10.67 -4.73 -11.39
CA LEU A 91 -11.19 -6.07 -11.69
C LEU A 91 -11.25 -6.35 -13.20
N ALA A 92 -10.74 -5.45 -14.03
CA ALA A 92 -10.71 -5.61 -15.48
C ALA A 92 -9.65 -6.65 -15.87
N ASP A 93 -9.99 -7.50 -16.83
CA ASP A 93 -9.03 -8.42 -17.42
C ASP A 93 -8.11 -7.66 -18.38
N VAL A 94 -6.81 -7.95 -18.34
CA VAL A 94 -5.82 -7.31 -19.22
C VAL A 94 -5.37 -8.25 -20.34
N GLN A 95 -5.20 -9.53 -20.00
CA GLN A 95 -4.84 -10.58 -20.95
C GLN A 95 -5.62 -11.85 -20.64
N VAL A 96 -6.29 -12.40 -21.66
CA VAL A 96 -7.08 -13.63 -21.54
C VAL A 96 -6.72 -14.60 -22.65
N ASP A 97 -6.34 -15.80 -22.27
CA ASP A 97 -6.12 -16.91 -23.20
C ASP A 97 -7.40 -17.75 -23.29
N VAL A 98 -7.92 -17.90 -24.50
CA VAL A 98 -9.16 -18.63 -24.78
C VAL A 98 -8.83 -19.96 -25.46
N PHE A 99 -9.20 -21.04 -24.79
CA PHE A 99 -8.99 -22.42 -25.23
C PHE A 99 -10.34 -23.09 -25.50
N LEU A 100 -10.49 -23.71 -26.67
CA LEU A 100 -11.73 -24.44 -27.02
C LEU A 100 -11.91 -25.72 -26.21
N HIS A 101 -10.79 -26.37 -25.87
CA HIS A 101 -10.78 -27.57 -25.07
C HIS A 101 -10.10 -27.23 -23.75
N PRO A 102 -10.85 -27.10 -22.64
CA PRO A 102 -10.28 -26.73 -21.34
C PRO A 102 -9.30 -27.79 -20.80
N PHE A 103 -9.34 -29.01 -21.35
CA PHE A 103 -8.44 -30.11 -21.04
C PHE A 103 -7.34 -30.32 -22.09
N SER A 104 -7.16 -29.39 -23.04
CA SER A 104 -6.00 -29.47 -23.94
C SER A 104 -4.71 -29.37 -23.11
N PRO A 105 -3.61 -30.02 -23.53
CA PRO A 105 -2.33 -29.91 -22.82
C PRO A 105 -1.86 -28.45 -22.65
N GLY A 106 -2.19 -27.58 -23.62
CA GLY A 106 -1.93 -26.15 -23.56
C GLY A 106 -2.77 -25.44 -22.51
N ALA A 107 -4.09 -25.69 -22.49
CA ALA A 107 -5.01 -25.12 -21.52
C ALA A 107 -4.66 -25.54 -20.07
N LEU A 108 -4.32 -26.82 -19.88
CA LEU A 108 -3.93 -27.35 -18.57
C LEU A 108 -2.61 -26.75 -18.08
N ARG A 109 -1.62 -26.58 -18.97
CA ARG A 109 -0.34 -25.94 -18.63
C ARG A 109 -0.54 -24.47 -18.26
N ALA A 110 -1.31 -23.72 -19.04
CA ALA A 110 -1.61 -22.31 -18.75
C ALA A 110 -2.38 -22.16 -17.42
N ALA A 111 -3.34 -23.05 -17.15
CA ALA A 111 -4.06 -23.07 -15.88
C ALA A 111 -3.13 -23.39 -14.69
N LEU A 112 -2.22 -24.36 -14.85
CA LEU A 112 -1.24 -24.72 -13.82
C LEU A 112 -0.28 -23.56 -13.53
N GLU A 113 0.24 -22.90 -14.57
CA GLU A 113 1.09 -21.72 -14.45
C GLU A 113 0.39 -20.59 -13.71
N LYS A 114 -0.86 -20.27 -14.08
CA LYS A 114 -1.67 -19.26 -13.39
C LYS A 114 -1.88 -19.58 -11.91
N VAL A 115 -2.30 -20.80 -11.60
CA VAL A 115 -2.53 -21.24 -10.21
C VAL A 115 -1.22 -21.21 -9.41
N SER A 116 -0.10 -21.60 -10.02
CA SER A 116 1.21 -21.56 -9.36
C SER A 116 1.63 -20.13 -9.01
N ALA A 117 1.42 -19.17 -9.93
CA ALA A 117 1.71 -17.77 -9.69
C ALA A 117 0.81 -17.18 -8.60
N GLU A 118 -0.50 -17.45 -8.64
CA GLU A 118 -1.44 -17.02 -7.60
C GLU A 118 -1.05 -17.58 -6.23
N HIS A 119 -0.68 -18.86 -6.15
CA HIS A 119 -0.25 -19.50 -4.92
C HIS A 119 1.02 -18.87 -4.34
N GLU A 120 2.02 -18.56 -5.17
CA GLU A 120 3.23 -17.87 -4.71
C GLU A 120 2.92 -16.44 -4.23
N THR A 121 2.04 -15.71 -4.91
CA THR A 121 1.63 -14.38 -4.42
C THR A 121 0.88 -14.45 -3.09
N LEU A 122 0.03 -15.46 -2.89
CA LEU A 122 -0.69 -15.70 -1.65
C LEU A 122 0.26 -16.07 -0.51
N LYS A 123 1.25 -16.94 -0.77
CA LYS A 123 2.29 -17.28 0.21
C LYS A 123 3.05 -16.04 0.68
N LEU A 124 3.48 -15.18 -0.24
CA LEU A 124 4.19 -13.94 0.11
C LEU A 124 3.33 -12.99 0.95
N ARG A 125 2.04 -12.86 0.61
CA ARG A 125 1.09 -12.07 1.41
C ARG A 125 0.90 -12.65 2.80
N TYR A 126 0.72 -13.97 2.90
CA TYR A 126 0.55 -14.66 4.18
C TYR A 126 1.79 -14.52 5.07
N ALA A 127 2.99 -14.72 4.51
CA ALA A 127 4.24 -14.52 5.23
C ALA A 127 4.38 -13.07 5.74
N ARG A 128 4.02 -12.07 4.93
CA ARG A 128 4.02 -10.67 5.37
C ARG A 128 3.03 -10.45 6.52
N SER A 129 1.80 -10.98 6.42
CA SER A 129 0.82 -10.83 7.49
C SER A 129 1.23 -11.53 8.79
N GLU A 130 1.88 -12.70 8.71
CA GLU A 130 2.42 -13.39 9.90
C GLU A 130 3.53 -12.57 10.56
N MET A 131 4.43 -11.97 9.76
CA MET A 131 5.47 -11.07 10.29
C MET A 131 4.86 -9.81 10.96
N GLU A 132 3.82 -9.24 10.38
CA GLU A 132 3.10 -8.10 10.97
C GLU A 132 2.40 -8.50 12.27
N LEU A 133 1.71 -9.64 12.29
CA LEU A 133 1.02 -10.16 13.48
C LEU A 133 2.01 -10.48 14.61
N ALA A 134 3.18 -11.04 14.29
CA ALA A 134 4.24 -11.28 15.25
C ALA A 134 4.74 -9.97 15.86
N ARG A 135 4.97 -8.93 15.05
CA ARG A 135 5.31 -7.59 15.54
C ARG A 135 4.22 -7.01 16.45
N TYR A 136 2.95 -7.13 16.06
CA TYR A 136 1.85 -6.65 16.89
C TYR A 136 1.77 -7.37 18.24
N ARG A 137 2.02 -8.69 18.27
CA ARG A 137 2.04 -9.47 19.53
C ARG A 137 3.21 -9.07 20.44
N GLU A 138 4.38 -8.80 19.86
CA GLU A 138 5.52 -8.26 20.61
C GLU A 138 5.22 -6.86 21.16
N ASP A 139 4.50 -6.05 20.38
CA ASP A 139 4.13 -4.68 20.74
C ASP A 139 3.00 -4.61 21.79
N GLU A 140 2.02 -5.51 21.75
CA GLU A 140 0.82 -5.49 22.62
C GLU A 140 1.15 -5.65 24.11
N PHE A 141 2.17 -6.45 24.44
CA PHE A 141 2.62 -6.66 25.82
C PHE A 141 3.83 -5.78 26.20
N ASN A 142 4.27 -4.90 25.31
CA ASN A 142 5.42 -4.04 25.58
C ASN A 142 4.96 -2.76 26.31
N PRO A 143 5.29 -2.58 27.59
CA PRO A 143 4.91 -1.40 28.37
C PRO A 143 5.44 -0.08 27.77
N ASP A 144 6.55 -0.14 27.03
CA ASP A 144 7.14 1.02 26.36
C ASP A 144 6.26 1.44 25.16
N VAL A 145 5.67 0.47 24.45
CA VAL A 145 4.71 0.71 23.36
C VAL A 145 3.39 1.26 23.91
N ALA A 146 2.87 0.64 24.97
CA ALA A 146 1.65 1.12 25.62
C ALA A 146 1.78 2.57 26.09
N LEU A 147 2.93 2.94 26.68
CA LEU A 147 3.23 4.32 27.05
C LEU A 147 3.31 5.24 25.82
N ALA A 148 3.97 4.82 24.74
CA ALA A 148 4.05 5.61 23.52
C ALA A 148 2.66 5.88 22.92
N VAL A 149 1.79 4.87 22.89
CA VAL A 149 0.40 4.99 22.40
C VAL A 149 -0.41 5.93 23.28
N LEU A 150 -0.30 5.82 24.61
CA LEU A 150 -0.97 6.72 25.55
C LEU A 150 -0.56 8.18 25.35
N LEU A 151 0.72 8.43 25.08
CA LEU A 151 1.24 9.78 24.87
C LEU A 151 0.94 10.34 23.48
N LEU A 152 0.61 9.50 22.51
CA LEU A 152 0.12 9.93 21.21
C LEU A 152 -1.32 10.45 21.27
N ASP A 153 -2.09 10.05 22.29
CA ASP A 153 -3.46 10.53 22.50
C ASP A 153 -3.46 11.94 23.13
N ASP A 154 -4.23 12.86 22.54
CA ASP A 154 -4.26 14.27 22.96
C ASP A 154 -4.84 14.46 24.36
N GLU A 155 -5.91 13.74 24.69
CA GLU A 155 -6.60 13.86 25.98
C GLU A 155 -5.71 13.27 27.08
N ALA A 156 -5.24 12.03 26.89
CA ALA A 156 -4.40 11.36 27.86
C ALA A 156 -3.04 12.07 28.08
N SER A 157 -2.41 12.55 27.01
CA SER A 157 -1.13 13.27 27.13
C SER A 157 -1.27 14.60 27.83
N SER A 158 -2.39 15.34 27.66
CA SER A 158 -2.59 16.64 28.32
C SER A 158 -2.51 16.57 29.85
N HIS A 159 -2.90 15.44 30.44
CA HIS A 159 -2.83 15.20 31.89
C HIS A 159 -1.41 14.86 32.37
N LEU A 160 -0.56 14.31 31.49
CA LEU A 160 0.80 13.86 31.78
C LEU A 160 1.86 14.92 31.45
N LEU A 161 1.63 15.71 30.41
CA LEU A 161 2.53 16.76 29.94
C LEU A 161 2.35 18.03 30.76
N LYS A 162 2.98 18.06 31.93
CA LYS A 162 3.02 19.23 32.80
C LYS A 162 4.32 20.01 32.59
N GLY A 163 4.22 21.33 32.51
CA GLY A 163 5.39 22.22 32.41
C GLY A 163 5.53 22.92 31.05
N LYS A 164 6.57 23.75 30.94
CA LYS A 164 6.84 24.52 29.71
C LYS A 164 7.56 23.61 28.70
N PRO A 165 7.07 23.49 27.45
CA PRO A 165 7.79 22.77 26.41
C PRO A 165 9.09 23.49 26.07
N LEU A 166 10.11 22.70 25.72
CA LEU A 166 11.28 23.20 25.03
C LEU A 166 10.89 23.48 23.57
N LYS A 167 11.24 24.67 23.07
CA LYS A 167 11.02 25.02 21.67
C LYS A 167 12.25 24.66 20.86
N VAL A 168 12.03 24.02 19.72
CA VAL A 168 13.06 23.61 18.78
C VAL A 168 12.61 24.02 17.38
N GLU A 169 13.44 24.75 16.66
CA GLU A 169 13.09 25.30 15.37
C GLU A 169 14.27 25.16 14.41
N ASN A 170 13.99 24.69 13.20
CA ASN A 170 14.92 24.74 12.06
C ASN A 170 14.18 25.25 10.81
N SER A 171 14.85 25.23 9.64
CA SER A 171 14.30 25.72 8.36
C SER A 171 12.99 25.04 7.96
N ASP A 172 12.83 23.76 8.30
CA ASP A 172 11.80 22.89 7.71
C ASP A 172 10.76 22.42 8.72
N VAL A 173 11.03 22.56 10.03
CA VAL A 173 10.20 22.03 11.11
C VAL A 173 10.26 22.93 12.33
N HIS A 174 9.09 23.09 12.98
CA HIS A 174 8.97 23.65 14.32
C HIS A 174 8.43 22.59 15.26
N ALA A 175 9.15 22.32 16.34
CA ALA A 175 8.77 21.30 17.32
C ALA A 175 8.70 21.86 18.74
N LEU A 176 7.65 21.50 19.46
CA LEU A 176 7.56 21.65 20.91
C LEU A 176 7.86 20.31 21.56
N VAL A 177 8.77 20.28 22.52
CA VAL A 177 9.24 19.05 23.16
C VAL A 177 8.92 19.06 24.64
N TRP A 178 8.25 18.01 25.10
CA TRP A 178 8.06 17.71 26.50
C TRP A 178 8.84 16.47 26.88
N PHE A 179 9.35 16.47 28.10
CA PHE A 179 10.01 15.32 28.70
C PHE A 179 9.21 14.85 29.90
N ILE A 180 9.01 13.54 30.01
CA ILE A 180 8.40 12.93 31.18
C ILE A 180 9.21 11.71 31.62
N ARG A 181 9.23 11.49 32.94
CA ARG A 181 9.85 10.32 33.56
C ARG A 181 8.78 9.59 34.38
N LEU A 182 8.52 8.34 34.05
CA LEU A 182 7.44 7.54 34.64
C LEU A 182 7.92 6.11 34.87
N ALA A 183 7.91 5.65 36.12
CA ALA A 183 8.18 4.24 36.48
C ALA A 183 9.42 3.63 35.79
N GLY A 184 10.56 4.34 35.83
CA GLY A 184 11.82 3.88 35.21
C GLY A 184 11.88 4.00 33.69
N ARG A 185 10.95 4.74 33.07
CA ARG A 185 10.95 5.10 31.65
C ARG A 185 11.06 6.60 31.47
N SER A 186 11.67 6.97 30.36
CA SER A 186 11.79 8.33 29.89
C SER A 186 11.06 8.42 28.56
N ALA A 187 10.14 9.38 28.45
CA ALA A 187 9.44 9.65 27.20
C ALA A 187 9.61 11.10 26.78
N TYR A 188 9.78 11.28 25.48
CA TYR A 188 9.97 12.56 24.82
C TYR A 188 8.82 12.72 23.83
N VAL A 189 7.99 13.73 24.06
CA VAL A 189 6.81 14.01 23.24
C VAL A 189 7.08 15.26 22.43
N PHE A 190 6.99 15.12 21.12
CA PHE A 190 7.24 16.15 20.13
C PHE A 190 5.92 16.53 19.48
N LEU A 191 5.52 17.79 19.56
CA LEU A 191 4.49 18.35 18.68
C LEU A 191 5.21 19.00 17.50
N VAL A 192 5.21 18.31 16.36
CA VAL A 192 5.98 18.61 15.15
C VAL A 192 5.07 19.28 14.13
N THR A 193 5.43 20.47 13.68
CA THR A 193 4.80 21.18 12.56
C THR A 193 5.70 21.08 11.34
N ASN A 194 5.21 20.46 10.26
CA ASN A 194 5.90 20.43 8.98
C ASN A 194 5.81 21.81 8.32
N ARG A 195 6.94 22.50 8.18
CA ARG A 195 7.01 23.81 7.50
C ARG A 195 7.54 23.72 6.08
N HIS A 196 7.87 22.52 5.61
CA HIS A 196 8.27 22.32 4.23
C HIS A 196 7.13 22.72 3.29
N ARG A 197 7.46 23.37 2.17
CA ARG A 197 6.44 23.96 1.28
C ARG A 197 5.71 22.93 0.42
N THR A 198 6.37 21.81 0.11
CA THR A 198 5.92 20.89 -0.95
C THR A 198 6.10 19.40 -0.64
N GLN A 199 6.71 19.05 0.49
CA GLN A 199 7.03 17.65 0.81
C GLN A 199 6.32 17.22 2.08
N ASP A 200 5.80 16.00 2.03
CA ASP A 200 5.25 15.33 3.20
C ASP A 200 6.38 14.88 4.11
N TRP A 201 6.15 15.00 5.41
CA TRP A 201 7.08 14.58 6.44
C TRP A 201 6.63 13.25 7.04
N THR A 202 7.55 12.30 7.20
CA THR A 202 7.28 11.03 7.88
C THR A 202 8.35 10.76 8.92
N LEU A 203 7.95 10.23 10.07
CA LEU A 203 8.90 9.77 11.08
C LEU A 203 9.48 8.43 10.61
N LEU A 204 10.74 8.42 10.14
CA LEU A 204 11.44 7.19 9.79
C LEU A 204 12.07 6.53 11.02
N ARG A 205 12.79 7.32 11.81
CA ARG A 205 13.52 6.83 12.98
C ARG A 205 13.60 7.88 14.07
N GLY A 206 13.59 7.42 15.32
CA GLY A 206 13.99 8.20 16.47
C GLY A 206 15.21 7.59 17.12
N GLU A 207 16.19 8.42 17.47
CA GLU A 207 17.43 7.99 18.12
C GLU A 207 17.66 8.85 19.36
N ILE A 208 18.16 8.22 20.42
CA ILE A 208 18.67 8.93 21.60
C ILE A 208 20.09 8.45 21.79
N LEU A 209 21.05 9.36 21.70
CA LEU A 209 22.47 9.09 21.78
C LEU A 209 23.00 9.62 23.11
N HIS A 210 23.84 8.85 23.79
CA HIS A 210 24.62 9.38 24.91
C HIS A 210 25.60 10.45 24.40
N GLY A 211 25.73 11.55 25.13
CA GLY A 211 26.42 12.75 24.68
C GLY A 211 27.92 12.58 24.48
N GLU A 212 28.56 11.85 25.39
CA GLU A 212 30.01 11.61 25.35
C GLU A 212 30.38 10.41 24.46
N THR A 213 29.69 9.28 24.67
CA THR A 213 30.03 8.01 24.01
C THR A 213 29.38 7.87 22.63
N ARG A 214 28.35 8.68 22.32
CA ARG A 214 27.50 8.57 21.13
C ARG A 214 26.83 7.21 20.97
N GLU A 215 26.75 6.43 22.04
CA GLU A 215 26.07 5.13 22.01
C GLU A 215 24.56 5.32 21.92
N PRO A 216 23.87 4.61 21.00
CA PRO A 216 22.43 4.69 20.87
C PRO A 216 21.72 3.92 21.98
N LEU A 217 20.76 4.57 22.63
CA LEU A 217 19.82 3.90 23.52
C LEU A 217 18.74 3.17 22.71
N PRO A 218 18.22 2.04 23.21
CA PRO A 218 17.05 1.41 22.63
C PRO A 218 15.83 2.32 22.82
N VAL A 219 15.15 2.65 21.72
CA VAL A 219 14.03 3.59 21.70
C VAL A 219 12.87 3.01 20.91
N ILE A 220 11.67 3.19 21.45
CA ILE A 220 10.42 3.00 20.70
C ILE A 220 9.98 4.35 20.17
N ALA A 221 9.84 4.45 18.85
CA ALA A 221 9.44 5.66 18.15
C ALA A 221 8.07 5.47 17.48
N ARG A 222 7.15 6.41 17.71
CA ARG A 222 5.81 6.41 17.10
C ARG A 222 5.39 7.84 16.75
N ALA A 223 4.59 8.00 15.69
CA ALA A 223 4.02 9.30 15.31
C ALA A 223 2.56 9.18 14.87
N ARG A 224 1.79 10.25 15.10
CA ARG A 224 0.40 10.40 14.67
C ARG A 224 0.13 11.83 14.19
N PRO A 225 -0.37 12.02 12.95
CA PRO A 225 -0.43 11.02 11.87
C PRO A 225 0.99 10.54 11.47
N SER A 226 1.07 9.37 10.83
CA SER A 226 2.34 8.81 10.35
C SER A 226 2.94 9.60 9.17
N ILE A 227 2.09 10.37 8.47
CA ILE A 227 2.45 11.28 7.38
C ILE A 227 1.90 12.66 7.71
N LEU A 228 2.76 13.67 7.65
CA LEU A 228 2.43 15.08 7.88
C LEU A 228 2.59 15.89 6.60
N PRO A 229 1.48 16.31 5.96
CA PRO A 229 1.53 17.21 4.82
C PRO A 229 2.18 18.56 5.13
N PRO A 230 2.63 19.33 4.11
CA PRO A 230 3.04 20.72 4.25
C PRO A 230 2.08 21.56 5.10
N GLY A 231 2.61 22.23 6.13
CA GLY A 231 1.84 23.06 7.07
C GLY A 231 1.08 22.29 8.17
N ALA A 232 1.02 20.96 8.09
CA ALA A 232 0.32 20.15 9.08
C ALA A 232 1.14 20.01 10.37
N THR A 233 0.43 19.76 11.47
CA THR A 233 1.04 19.46 12.77
C THR A 233 0.64 18.06 13.21
N GLY A 234 1.59 17.32 13.79
CA GLY A 234 1.38 16.00 14.36
C GLY A 234 2.23 15.79 15.60
N ARG A 235 2.03 14.65 16.24
CA ARG A 235 2.77 14.27 17.43
C ARG A 235 3.70 13.10 17.13
N ALA A 236 4.93 13.19 17.60
CA ALA A 236 5.86 12.07 17.67
C ALA A 236 6.25 11.79 19.12
N VAL A 237 6.43 10.52 19.48
CA VAL A 237 6.79 10.09 20.82
C VAL A 237 7.96 9.13 20.73
N LEU A 238 8.98 9.39 21.54
CA LEU A 238 10.09 8.48 21.79
C LEU A 238 10.04 7.99 23.23
N VAL A 239 10.05 6.68 23.43
CA VAL A 239 10.10 6.05 24.75
C VAL A 239 11.37 5.23 24.87
N THR A 240 12.08 5.40 25.98
CA THR A 240 13.25 4.60 26.32
C THR A 240 13.24 4.25 27.80
N ARG A 241 13.99 3.22 28.19
CA ARG A 241 14.30 3.00 29.60
C ARG A 241 15.04 4.21 30.11
N THR A 242 14.67 4.67 31.29
CA THR A 242 15.35 5.76 31.94
C THR A 242 16.84 5.44 32.04
N PRO A 243 17.70 6.22 31.36
CA PRO A 243 19.12 5.97 31.47
C PRO A 243 19.63 6.38 32.85
N PRO A 244 20.71 5.74 33.36
CA PRO A 244 21.37 6.18 34.57
C PRO A 244 21.87 7.61 34.34
N SER A 245 21.59 8.50 35.30
CA SER A 245 21.98 9.91 35.23
C SER A 245 23.08 10.16 36.24
N SER A 246 24.33 10.22 35.78
CA SER A 246 25.47 10.73 36.53
C SER A 246 25.59 12.25 36.34
N ARG A 247 26.31 12.92 37.25
CA ARG A 247 26.50 14.37 37.18
C ARG A 247 27.37 14.71 35.95
N GLY A 248 26.77 15.22 34.88
CA GLY A 248 27.46 15.59 33.64
C GLY A 248 26.93 14.88 32.38
N ASP A 249 26.16 13.81 32.53
CA ASP A 249 25.62 13.08 31.39
C ASP A 249 24.63 13.95 30.60
N PHE A 250 24.81 14.01 29.29
CA PHE A 250 23.88 14.64 28.37
C PHE A 250 23.44 13.63 27.30
N TYR A 251 22.23 13.77 26.78
CA TYR A 251 21.67 12.91 25.75
C TYR A 251 21.24 13.76 24.56
N SER A 252 21.63 13.32 23.37
CA SER A 252 21.26 13.92 22.09
C SER A 252 20.09 13.16 21.49
N ILE A 253 18.98 13.83 21.25
CA ILE A 253 17.77 13.20 20.70
C ILE A 253 17.59 13.62 19.24
N ALA A 254 17.38 12.65 18.38
CA ALA A 254 17.15 12.87 16.97
C ALA A 254 15.85 12.21 16.52
N LEU A 255 15.07 12.91 15.71
CA LEU A 255 14.14 12.25 14.79
C LEU A 255 14.83 12.27 13.40
N ARG A 256 14.47 11.38 12.49
CA ARG A 256 14.93 11.43 11.09
C ARG A 256 13.75 11.26 10.14
N GLY A 257 13.68 12.11 9.12
CA GLY A 257 12.73 12.02 8.00
C GLY A 257 13.36 11.48 6.71
N PRO A 258 12.56 11.24 5.65
CA PRO A 258 12.99 10.55 4.42
C PRO A 258 14.08 11.26 3.60
N ASP A 259 14.14 12.60 3.63
CA ASP A 259 15.16 13.38 2.91
C ASP A 259 16.12 14.14 3.85
N GLY A 260 16.40 13.57 5.02
CA GLY A 260 17.57 13.98 5.80
C GLY A 260 17.55 15.32 6.56
N PRO A 261 16.42 15.86 7.07
CA PRO A 261 16.54 16.68 8.26
C PRO A 261 16.88 15.73 9.43
N GLU A 262 18.16 15.71 9.78
CA GLU A 262 18.66 15.18 11.05
C GLU A 262 18.38 16.25 12.11
N TRP A 263 17.38 16.03 12.97
CA TRP A 263 17.22 16.90 14.14
C TRP A 263 18.17 16.41 15.22
N GLN A 264 18.91 17.29 15.86
CA GLN A 264 19.77 16.93 16.96
C GLN A 264 19.45 17.84 18.14
N LEU A 265 18.85 17.28 19.18
CA LEU A 265 18.54 17.97 20.42
C LEU A 265 19.53 17.55 21.49
N CYS A 266 20.56 18.34 21.75
CA CYS A 266 21.49 18.09 22.86
C CYS A 266 20.85 18.54 24.18
N TYR A 267 20.62 17.60 25.11
CA TYR A 267 20.08 17.88 26.44
C TYR A 267 21.03 17.40 27.55
N SER A 268 21.46 18.28 28.45
CA SER A 268 22.22 17.91 29.65
C SER A 268 21.31 17.44 30.79
N GLY A 269 21.50 16.20 31.24
CA GLY A 269 20.70 15.48 32.23
C GLY A 269 20.78 15.98 33.68
N VAL A 270 21.19 17.23 33.89
CA VAL A 270 21.28 17.83 35.22
C VAL A 270 20.32 19.02 35.26
N GLN A 271 19.18 18.82 35.93
CA GLN A 271 18.13 19.80 36.26
C GLN A 271 16.95 19.93 35.27
N LEU A 272 15.82 19.32 35.65
CA LEU A 272 14.70 20.10 36.17
C LEU A 272 14.77 20.06 37.70
#